data_AF-A0A2G6ILM0-F1
#
_entry.id   AF-A0A2G6ILM0-F1
#
_cell.length_a   1.000
_cell.length_b   1.000
_cell.length_c   1.000
_cell.angle_alpha   90.00
_cell.angle_beta   90.00
_cell.angle_gamma   90.00
#
_symmetry.space_group_name_H-M   'P 1'
#
loop_
_entity.id
_entity.type
_entity.pdbx_description
1 polymer ?
#
loop_
_entity_poly.entity_id
_entity_poly.type
_entity_poly.pdbx_seq_one_letter_code
_entity_poly.pdbx_strand_id
1 'polypeptide(L)'
;MSRRYFWTKTWGAPGFPEHEALALSEESTRQRILKYIQPGDIVVYLTSKQKEADPKRSGRIAGAVEIAHPLREVDVEPLSDGSRPPEDYRERDGRFRWPYGIAVSRTWSFIEQESNDTLIPDHAGKGIQGAKDIHEMRPEEIDRLMPLSAIELVKGKASQELSFEDSLHRP
;
A
#
# COMPACT_ATOMS: atom_id res chain seq x y z
N MET A 1 -9.32 18.25 -6.49
CA MET A 1 -8.68 18.19 -5.16
C MET A 1 -7.21 17.85 -5.37
N SER A 2 -6.27 18.43 -4.62
CA SER A 2 -4.88 17.97 -4.70
C SER A 2 -4.78 16.64 -3.96
N ARG A 3 -4.26 15.63 -4.65
CA ARG A 3 -3.98 14.31 -4.11
C ARG A 3 -2.94 14.40 -3.01
N ARG A 4 -3.18 13.77 -1.85
CA ARG A 4 -2.17 13.62 -0.80
C ARG A 4 -1.52 12.25 -0.90
N TYR A 5 -0.34 12.17 -0.31
CA TYR A 5 0.48 10.97 -0.30
C TYR A 5 0.72 10.56 1.14
N PHE A 6 0.48 9.30 1.41
CA PHE A 6 0.75 8.66 2.68
C PHE A 6 1.65 7.46 2.43
N TRP A 7 2.19 6.91 3.49
CA TRP A 7 2.90 5.64 3.43
C TRP A 7 2.62 4.77 4.65
N THR A 8 2.79 3.47 4.48
CA THR A 8 2.70 2.48 5.55
C THR A 8 3.66 1.32 5.30
N LYS A 9 3.82 0.46 6.31
CA LYS A 9 4.62 -0.76 6.17
C LYS A 9 3.74 -1.94 5.77
N THR A 10 4.21 -2.74 4.81
CA THR A 10 3.55 -3.97 4.36
C THR A 10 4.58 -5.10 4.25
N TRP A 11 4.12 -6.28 3.84
CA TRP A 11 5.00 -7.42 3.56
C TRP A 11 5.37 -7.55 2.07
N GLY A 12 4.66 -6.87 1.18
CA GLY A 12 4.87 -6.98 -0.25
C GLY A 12 4.18 -5.88 -1.06
N ALA A 13 4.32 -6.00 -2.38
CA ALA A 13 3.65 -5.12 -3.35
C ALA A 13 2.16 -5.46 -3.45
N PRO A 14 1.31 -4.47 -3.75
CA PRO A 14 -0.11 -4.73 -3.98
C PRO A 14 -0.33 -5.52 -5.27
N GLY A 15 -1.34 -6.40 -5.25
CA GLY A 15 -1.88 -7.05 -6.44
C GLY A 15 -2.91 -6.18 -7.19
N PHE A 16 -3.79 -6.83 -7.95
CA PHE A 16 -4.89 -6.14 -8.63
C PHE A 16 -5.88 -5.52 -7.63
N PRO A 17 -6.43 -4.31 -7.91
CA PRO A 17 -7.35 -3.62 -7.01
C PRO A 17 -8.58 -4.44 -6.59
N GLU A 18 -9.12 -5.27 -7.46
CA GLU A 18 -10.26 -6.17 -7.18
C GLU A 18 -9.97 -7.21 -6.08
N HIS A 19 -8.69 -7.49 -5.82
CA HIS A 19 -8.20 -8.43 -4.83
C HIS A 19 -7.43 -7.75 -3.69
N GLU A 20 -7.47 -6.41 -3.63
CA GLU A 20 -6.68 -5.63 -2.69
C GLU A 20 -7.49 -4.56 -1.97
N ALA A 21 -6.95 -4.15 -0.83
CA ALA A 21 -7.43 -3.04 -0.04
C ALA A 21 -6.26 -2.42 0.73
N LEU A 22 -6.44 -1.20 1.23
CA LEU A 22 -5.58 -0.74 2.33
C LEU A 22 -5.94 -1.55 3.58
N ALA A 23 -5.21 -2.64 3.80
CA ALA A 23 -5.47 -3.62 4.85
C ALA A 23 -4.97 -3.16 6.23
N LEU A 24 -5.80 -3.37 7.24
CA LEU A 24 -5.63 -2.87 8.61
C LEU A 24 -5.99 -3.98 9.61
N SER A 25 -5.23 -4.02 10.71
CA SER A 25 -5.40 -5.00 11.79
C SER A 25 -6.55 -4.67 12.74
N GLU A 26 -6.92 -3.39 12.87
CA GLU A 26 -7.92 -2.93 13.84
C GLU A 26 -8.98 -2.04 13.19
N GLU A 27 -10.24 -2.28 13.54
CA GLU A 27 -11.38 -1.45 13.10
C GLU A 27 -11.22 0.01 13.53
N SER A 28 -10.75 0.22 14.77
CA SER A 28 -10.47 1.55 15.33
C SER A 28 -9.50 2.36 14.44
N THR A 29 -8.51 1.69 13.86
CA THR A 29 -7.55 2.29 12.93
C THR A 29 -8.21 2.63 11.61
N ARG A 30 -9.04 1.74 11.04
CA ARG A 30 -9.84 2.02 9.84
C ARG A 30 -10.70 3.27 10.05
N GLN A 31 -11.46 3.30 11.14
CA GLN A 31 -12.31 4.43 11.50
C GLN A 31 -11.53 5.72 11.74
N ARG A 32 -10.30 5.65 12.27
CA ARG A 32 -9.42 6.82 12.42
C ARG A 32 -8.97 7.36 11.06
N ILE A 33 -8.54 6.48 10.15
CA ILE A 33 -8.06 6.85 8.80
C ILE A 33 -9.18 7.45 7.96
N LEU A 34 -10.38 6.86 8.01
CA LEU A 34 -11.57 7.32 7.26
C LEU A 34 -11.99 8.75 7.61
N LYS A 35 -11.61 9.28 8.79
CA LYS A 35 -11.90 10.67 9.17
C LYS A 35 -11.14 11.69 8.34
N TYR A 36 -10.00 11.32 7.77
CA TYR A 36 -9.16 12.26 7.04
C TYR A 36 -8.85 11.84 5.62
N ILE A 37 -8.76 10.55 5.30
CA ILE A 37 -8.40 10.09 3.95
C ILE A 37 -9.50 10.45 2.94
N GLN A 38 -9.11 10.77 1.71
CA GLN A 38 -10.02 11.18 0.64
C GLN A 38 -9.87 10.25 -0.56
N PRO A 39 -10.93 10.06 -1.37
CA PRO A 39 -10.81 9.43 -2.67
C PRO A 39 -9.72 10.10 -3.51
N GLY A 40 -8.87 9.28 -4.14
CA GLY A 40 -7.73 9.72 -4.93
C GLY A 40 -6.43 9.93 -4.15
N ASP A 41 -6.44 9.89 -2.82
CA ASP A 41 -5.20 9.86 -2.03
C ASP A 41 -4.40 8.59 -2.33
N ILE A 42 -3.07 8.69 -2.25
CA ILE A 42 -2.14 7.60 -2.52
C ILE A 42 -1.53 7.10 -1.21
N VAL A 43 -1.47 5.78 -1.04
CA VAL A 43 -0.74 5.15 0.07
C VAL A 43 0.39 4.28 -0.48
N VAL A 44 1.62 4.68 -0.19
CA VAL A 44 2.86 3.99 -0.58
C VAL A 44 3.17 2.85 0.40
N TYR A 45 3.50 1.69 -0.15
CA TYR A 45 3.81 0.48 0.59
C TYR A 45 5.32 0.29 0.68
N LEU A 46 5.82 0.37 1.92
CA LEU A 46 7.21 0.07 2.25
C LEU A 46 7.29 -1.35 2.81
N THR A 47 8.12 -2.21 2.24
CA THR A 47 8.28 -3.54 2.85
C THR A 47 9.11 -3.45 4.12
N SER A 48 8.69 -4.19 5.15
CA SER A 48 9.48 -4.31 6.37
C SER A 48 10.75 -5.14 6.14
N LYS A 49 11.71 -5.08 7.07
CA LYS A 49 12.88 -5.98 7.11
C LYS A 49 12.60 -7.30 7.86
N GLN A 50 11.33 -7.60 8.16
CA GLN A 50 10.94 -8.83 8.88
C GLN A 50 11.02 -10.06 7.96
N LYS A 51 11.07 -11.27 8.55
CA LYS A 51 11.28 -12.53 7.81
C LYS A 51 10.16 -12.82 6.81
N GLU A 52 8.98 -12.32 7.09
CA GLU A 52 7.74 -12.51 6.35
C GLU A 52 7.63 -11.55 5.15
N ALA A 53 8.50 -10.54 5.07
CA ALA A 53 8.56 -9.66 3.91
C ALA A 53 9.17 -10.39 2.71
N ASP A 54 8.71 -10.05 1.50
CA ASP A 54 9.30 -10.54 0.26
C ASP A 54 10.83 -10.36 0.29
N PRO A 55 11.63 -11.44 0.25
CA PRO A 55 13.08 -11.37 0.37
C PRO A 55 13.73 -10.48 -0.70
N LYS A 56 13.10 -10.36 -1.88
CA LYS A 56 13.59 -9.49 -2.96
C LYS A 56 13.32 -8.02 -2.71
N ARG A 57 12.37 -7.70 -1.82
CA ARG A 57 11.97 -6.33 -1.53
C ARG A 57 12.29 -5.89 -0.12
N SER A 58 12.66 -6.79 0.80
CA SER A 58 12.95 -6.51 2.22
C SER A 58 13.67 -5.18 2.46
N GLY A 59 12.99 -4.25 3.15
CA GLY A 59 13.50 -2.92 3.47
C GLY A 59 13.47 -1.91 2.31
N ARG A 60 12.68 -2.20 1.27
CA ARG A 60 12.57 -1.39 0.04
C ARG A 60 11.12 -1.09 -0.29
N ILE A 61 10.94 -0.09 -1.14
CA ILE A 61 9.63 0.27 -1.67
C ILE A 61 9.02 -0.91 -2.44
N ALA A 62 7.72 -1.13 -2.24
CA ALA A 62 7.00 -2.25 -2.84
C ALA A 62 6.04 -1.79 -3.95
N GLY A 63 5.22 -0.80 -3.62
CA GLY A 63 4.14 -0.36 -4.49
C GLY A 63 3.38 0.81 -3.89
N ALA A 64 2.24 1.14 -4.48
CA ALA A 64 1.30 2.12 -3.96
C ALA A 64 -0.14 1.72 -4.29
N VAL A 65 -1.10 2.30 -3.59
CA VAL A 65 -2.53 2.13 -3.86
C VAL A 65 -3.24 3.49 -3.87
N GLU A 66 -4.26 3.64 -4.71
CA GLU A 66 -5.13 4.82 -4.76
C GLU A 66 -6.46 4.52 -4.09
N ILE A 67 -6.87 5.39 -3.17
CA ILE A 67 -8.14 5.25 -2.44
C ILE A 67 -9.32 5.45 -3.39
N ALA A 68 -10.24 4.48 -3.38
CA ALA A 68 -11.34 4.45 -4.32
C ALA A 68 -12.36 5.58 -4.12
N HIS A 69 -13.06 5.91 -5.20
CA HIS A 69 -14.31 6.67 -5.16
C HIS A 69 -15.49 5.74 -5.50
N PRO A 70 -16.56 5.68 -4.67
CA PRO A 70 -16.70 6.34 -3.38
C PRO A 70 -15.80 5.70 -2.30
N LEU A 71 -15.53 6.45 -1.24
CA LEU A 71 -14.81 5.95 -0.07
C LEU A 71 -15.65 4.83 0.59
N ARG A 72 -15.06 3.63 0.73
CA ARG A 72 -15.78 2.45 1.22
C ARG A 72 -14.92 1.60 2.13
N GLU A 73 -15.56 1.10 3.18
CA GLU A 73 -15.08 0.02 4.01
C GLU A 73 -15.27 -1.32 3.30
N VAL A 74 -14.29 -2.21 3.43
CA VAL A 74 -14.33 -3.58 2.91
C VAL A 74 -13.76 -4.54 3.93
N ASP A 75 -14.23 -5.78 3.90
CA ASP A 75 -13.56 -6.89 4.57
C ASP A 75 -12.48 -7.42 3.63
N VAL A 76 -11.25 -7.58 4.13
CA VAL A 76 -10.09 -7.91 3.28
C VAL A 76 -10.06 -9.37 2.89
N GLU A 77 -10.42 -10.26 3.82
CA GLU A 77 -10.31 -11.70 3.63
C GLU A 77 -11.10 -12.22 2.41
N PRO A 78 -12.36 -11.80 2.15
CA PRO A 78 -13.11 -12.23 0.98
C PRO A 78 -12.57 -11.71 -0.36
N LEU A 79 -11.68 -10.71 -0.37
CA LEU A 79 -11.10 -10.16 -1.60
C LEU A 79 -9.98 -11.04 -2.17
N SER A 80 -9.36 -11.87 -1.32
CA SER A 80 -8.23 -12.69 -1.75
C SER A 80 -8.62 -13.65 -2.88
N ASP A 81 -7.79 -13.70 -3.91
CA ASP A 81 -7.89 -14.64 -5.03
C ASP A 81 -7.32 -16.04 -4.70
N GLY A 82 -6.91 -16.27 -3.44
CA GLY A 82 -6.31 -17.53 -2.99
C GLY A 82 -4.85 -17.72 -3.41
N SER A 83 -4.21 -16.71 -3.99
CA SER A 83 -2.80 -16.79 -4.45
C SER A 83 -1.76 -16.78 -3.31
N ARG A 84 -2.16 -16.37 -2.10
CA ARG A 84 -1.27 -16.20 -0.94
C ARG A 84 -1.46 -17.37 0.06
N PRO A 85 -0.38 -18.01 0.57
CA PRO A 85 -0.49 -19.12 1.51
C PRO A 85 -1.28 -18.70 2.76
N PRO A 86 -2.30 -19.46 3.20
CA PRO A 86 -3.19 -19.03 4.28
C PRO A 86 -2.49 -18.83 5.63
N GLU A 87 -1.40 -19.56 5.87
CA GLU A 87 -0.81 -19.72 7.20
C GLU A 87 -0.16 -18.43 7.74
N ASP A 88 0.50 -17.66 6.88
CA ASP A 88 1.18 -16.42 7.27
C ASP A 88 0.20 -15.27 7.55
N TYR A 89 -1.03 -15.37 7.02
CA TYR A 89 -2.07 -14.35 7.12
C TYR A 89 -3.02 -14.60 8.29
N ARG A 90 -2.78 -15.66 9.06
CA ARG A 90 -3.59 -16.05 10.20
C ARG A 90 -2.83 -15.79 11.50
N GLU A 91 -3.57 -15.36 12.50
CA GLU A 91 -3.14 -15.41 13.89
C GLU A 91 -3.17 -16.87 14.39
N ARG A 92 -2.53 -17.13 15.53
CA ARG A 92 -2.53 -18.47 16.14
C ARG A 92 -3.93 -19.03 16.44
N ASP A 93 -4.91 -18.15 16.60
CA ASP A 93 -6.32 -18.48 16.84
C ASP A 93 -7.14 -18.68 15.55
N GLY A 94 -6.49 -18.61 14.38
CA GLY A 94 -7.13 -18.79 13.07
C GLY A 94 -7.83 -17.54 12.53
N ARG A 95 -7.81 -16.39 13.23
CA ARG A 95 -8.34 -15.14 12.69
C ARG A 95 -7.40 -14.57 11.62
N PHE A 96 -7.97 -13.93 10.61
CA PHE A 96 -7.17 -13.17 9.64
C PHE A 96 -6.49 -11.98 10.34
N ARG A 97 -5.22 -11.72 10.03
CA ARG A 97 -4.41 -10.69 10.70
C ARG A 97 -4.87 -9.26 10.39
N TRP A 98 -5.45 -9.03 9.21
CA TRP A 98 -5.83 -7.70 8.72
C TRP A 98 -7.23 -7.65 8.13
N PRO A 99 -8.27 -7.96 8.92
CA PRO A 99 -9.61 -8.20 8.38
C PRO A 99 -10.27 -6.92 7.85
N TYR A 100 -9.80 -5.74 8.28
CA TYR A 100 -10.43 -4.46 7.97
C TYR A 100 -9.71 -3.77 6.82
N GLY A 101 -10.45 -3.34 5.80
CA GLY A 101 -9.89 -2.68 4.63
C GLY A 101 -10.59 -1.39 4.25
N ILE A 102 -9.87 -0.52 3.54
CA ILE A 102 -10.43 0.60 2.79
C ILE A 102 -10.25 0.29 1.30
N ALA A 103 -11.32 0.43 0.52
CA ALA A 103 -11.34 0.10 -0.90
C ALA A 103 -10.34 0.95 -1.70
N VAL A 104 -9.67 0.31 -2.66
CA VAL A 104 -8.71 0.94 -3.57
C VAL A 104 -9.17 0.79 -5.02
N SER A 105 -8.85 1.77 -5.87
CA SER A 105 -9.27 1.76 -7.28
C SER A 105 -8.16 1.42 -8.26
N ARG A 106 -6.91 1.72 -7.87
CA ARG A 106 -5.71 1.51 -8.68
C ARG A 106 -4.58 1.09 -7.75
N THR A 107 -3.70 0.25 -8.27
CA THR A 107 -2.49 -0.16 -7.55
C THR A 107 -1.29 -0.05 -8.48
N TRP A 108 -0.11 0.10 -7.88
CA TRP A 108 1.16 0.18 -8.58
C TRP A 108 2.15 -0.75 -7.92
N SER A 109 2.89 -1.49 -8.75
CA SER A 109 4.08 -2.20 -8.33
C SER A 109 5.31 -1.43 -8.82
N PHE A 110 6.13 -0.95 -7.89
CA PHE A 110 7.40 -0.30 -8.26
C PHE A 110 8.39 -1.34 -8.77
N ILE A 111 9.12 -0.94 -9.81
CA ILE A 111 10.16 -1.77 -10.44
C ILE A 111 11.47 -1.55 -9.69
N GLU A 112 11.79 -0.29 -9.38
CA GLU A 112 12.93 0.05 -8.56
C GLU A 112 12.77 -0.56 -7.17
N GLN A 113 13.92 -1.00 -6.69
CA GLN A 113 14.11 -1.54 -5.38
C GLN A 113 14.71 -0.46 -4.47
N GLU A 114 14.18 0.76 -4.53
CA GLU A 114 14.73 1.87 -3.73
C GLU A 114 14.61 1.57 -2.23
N SER A 115 15.67 1.87 -1.47
CA SER A 115 15.66 1.64 -0.03
C SER A 115 14.61 2.53 0.64
N ASN A 116 13.88 1.98 1.61
CA ASN A 116 12.95 2.78 2.41
C ASN A 116 13.66 3.97 3.07
N ASP A 117 14.92 3.78 3.47
CA ASP A 117 15.73 4.81 4.13
C ASP A 117 16.15 5.94 3.17
N THR A 118 16.25 5.66 1.86
CA THR A 118 16.48 6.70 0.85
C THR A 118 15.22 7.51 0.61
N LEU A 119 14.09 6.83 0.46
CA LEU A 119 12.80 7.47 0.14
C LEU A 119 12.31 8.29 1.33
N ILE A 120 12.26 7.66 2.51
CA ILE A 120 11.78 8.22 3.77
C ILE A 120 12.89 8.03 4.81
N PRO A 121 13.81 9.01 4.91
CA PRO A 121 14.85 9.00 5.93
C PRO A 121 14.25 8.85 7.34
N ASP A 122 14.88 8.01 8.15
CA ASP A 122 14.48 7.70 9.53
C ASP A 122 13.04 7.16 9.67
N HIS A 123 12.54 6.45 8.64
CA HIS A 123 11.23 5.78 8.72
C HIS A 123 11.13 4.76 9.89
N ALA A 124 12.27 4.24 10.36
CA ALA A 124 12.35 3.36 11.52
C ALA A 124 12.13 4.12 12.84
N GLY A 125 12.75 5.29 13.02
CA GLY A 125 12.60 6.13 14.22
C GLY A 125 11.19 6.67 14.41
N LYS A 126 10.39 6.74 13.33
CA LYS A 126 8.97 7.13 13.36
C LYS A 126 8.05 6.09 14.03
N GLY A 127 8.54 4.89 14.39
CA GLY A 127 7.80 3.91 15.20
C GLY A 127 6.65 3.19 14.47
N ILE A 128 6.65 3.23 13.14
CA ILE A 128 5.48 2.85 12.33
C ILE A 128 5.30 1.35 12.29
N GLN A 129 4.08 0.92 12.65
CA GLN A 129 3.62 -0.46 12.59
C GLN A 129 2.71 -0.63 11.36
N GLY A 130 3.09 -1.53 10.46
CA GLY A 130 2.29 -1.87 9.29
C GLY A 130 0.89 -2.30 9.68
N ALA A 131 -0.10 -1.97 8.85
CA ALA A 131 -1.52 -2.25 9.09
C ALA A 131 -2.10 -1.67 10.40
N LYS A 132 -1.42 -0.71 11.05
CA LYS A 132 -1.89 0.00 12.26
C LYS A 132 -1.88 1.52 12.13
N ASP A 133 -1.16 2.06 11.16
CA ASP A 133 -1.24 3.47 10.82
C ASP A 133 -0.79 3.75 9.39
N ILE A 134 -1.10 4.95 8.91
CA ILE A 134 -0.52 5.54 7.70
C ILE A 134 0.03 6.93 8.06
N HIS A 135 1.09 7.35 7.38
CA HIS A 135 1.76 8.61 7.67
C HIS A 135 1.84 9.48 6.43
N GLU A 136 1.51 10.75 6.58
CA GLU A 136 1.61 11.71 5.50
C GLU A 136 3.07 11.86 5.05
N MET A 137 3.27 11.85 3.75
CA MET A 137 4.57 12.06 3.13
C MET A 137 4.87 13.55 3.04
N ARG A 138 6.13 13.89 3.26
CA ARG A 138 6.63 15.26 3.04
C ARG A 138 6.85 15.52 1.56
N PRO A 139 6.81 16.78 1.09
CA PRO A 139 7.06 17.12 -0.31
C PRO A 139 8.33 16.49 -0.87
N GLU A 140 9.44 16.52 -0.14
CA GLU A 140 10.71 15.93 -0.57
C GLU A 140 10.69 14.39 -0.66
N GLU A 141 9.79 13.72 0.08
CA GLU A 141 9.59 12.27 -0.02
C GLU A 141 8.76 11.94 -1.26
N ILE A 142 7.81 12.81 -1.60
CA ILE A 142 6.99 12.73 -2.81
C ILE A 142 7.85 12.98 -4.05
N ASP A 143 8.73 13.98 -4.02
CA ASP A 143 9.63 14.30 -5.15
C ASP A 143 10.56 13.13 -5.50
N ARG A 144 11.00 12.35 -4.50
CA ARG A 144 11.80 11.12 -4.71
C ARG A 144 10.98 9.95 -5.25
N LEU A 145 9.67 9.94 -5.00
CA LEU A 145 8.75 8.88 -5.44
C LEU A 145 8.38 9.04 -6.93
N MET A 146 8.14 10.28 -7.37
CA MET A 146 7.66 10.60 -8.71
C MET A 146 8.48 10.00 -9.88
N PRO A 147 9.82 10.06 -9.87
CA PRO A 147 10.61 9.53 -10.98
C PRO A 147 10.73 8.00 -10.99
N LEU A 148 10.27 7.30 -9.95
CA LEU A 148 10.36 5.84 -9.90
C LEU A 148 9.45 5.20 -10.95
N SER A 149 9.94 4.18 -11.60
CA SER A 149 9.23 3.37 -12.58
C SER A 149 8.26 2.42 -11.89
N ALA A 150 7.02 2.41 -12.38
CA ALA A 150 5.95 1.60 -11.86
C ALA A 150 5.17 0.91 -12.97
N ILE A 151 4.64 -0.25 -12.64
CA ILE A 151 3.61 -0.93 -13.41
C ILE A 151 2.29 -0.69 -12.68
N GLU A 152 1.37 0.00 -13.33
CA GLU A 152 0.01 0.19 -12.84
C GLU A 152 -0.83 -1.05 -13.12
N LEU A 153 -1.58 -1.49 -12.11
CA LEU A 153 -2.56 -2.57 -12.22
C LEU A 153 -3.96 -1.99 -12.01
N VAL A 154 -4.84 -2.19 -13.01
CA VAL A 154 -6.22 -1.71 -12.97
C VAL A 154 -7.13 -2.61 -13.80
N LYS A 155 -8.27 -3.05 -13.24
CA LYS A 155 -9.29 -3.87 -13.91
C LYS A 155 -8.69 -5.11 -14.62
N GLY A 156 -7.89 -5.90 -13.90
CA GLY A 156 -7.23 -7.09 -14.45
C GLY A 156 -6.18 -6.85 -15.54
N LYS A 157 -5.74 -5.60 -15.77
CA LYS A 157 -4.71 -5.25 -16.76
C LYS A 157 -3.50 -4.59 -16.11
N ALA A 158 -2.32 -4.98 -16.57
CA ALA A 158 -1.07 -4.31 -16.26
C ALA A 158 -0.75 -3.28 -17.35
N SER A 159 -0.22 -2.13 -16.96
CA SER A 159 0.33 -1.14 -17.89
C SER A 159 1.70 -1.55 -18.41
N GLN A 160 2.21 -0.79 -19.38
CA GLN A 160 3.66 -0.72 -19.59
C GLN A 160 4.34 -0.03 -18.41
N GLU A 161 5.65 -0.21 -18.29
CA GLU A 161 6.50 0.54 -17.37
C GLU A 161 6.45 2.04 -17.70
N LEU A 162 6.18 2.86 -16.68
CA LEU A 162 6.13 4.32 -16.76
C LEU A 162 6.70 4.91 -15.47
N SER A 163 7.12 6.18 -15.50
CA SER A 163 7.33 6.89 -14.24
C SER A 163 6.03 6.93 -13.43
N PHE A 164 6.15 6.99 -12.10
CA PHE A 164 5.00 7.03 -11.23
C PHE A 164 4.16 8.28 -11.51
N GLU A 165 4.82 9.42 -11.72
CA GLU A 165 4.19 10.67 -12.14
C GLU A 165 3.34 10.48 -13.40
N ASP A 166 3.91 9.96 -14.48
CA ASP A 166 3.18 9.74 -15.74
C ASP A 166 2.01 8.77 -15.58
N SER A 167 2.21 7.73 -14.75
CA SER A 167 1.17 6.73 -14.50
C SER A 167 -0.04 7.34 -13.77
N LEU A 168 0.16 8.31 -12.88
CA LEU A 168 -0.92 8.95 -12.11
C LEU A 168 -1.88 9.77 -12.97
N HIS A 169 -1.43 10.21 -14.15
CA HIS A 169 -2.21 11.00 -15.10
C HIS A 169 -2.99 10.17 -16.12
N ARG A 170 -2.88 8.84 -16.06
CA ARG A 170 -3.63 7.96 -16.95
C ARG A 170 -5.13 7.94 -16.58
N PRO A 171 -6.01 7.94 -17.59
CA PRO A 171 -7.46 7.94 -17.39
C PRO A 171 -8.02 6.63 -16.84
#